data_AF-A0A6F8TTE2-F1
#
_entry.id   AF-A0A6F8TTE2-F1
#
_cell.length_a   1.000
_cell.length_b   1.000
_cell.length_c   1.000
_cell.angle_alpha   90.00
_cell.angle_beta   90.00
_cell.angle_gamma   90.00
#
_symmetry.space_group_name_H-M   'P 1'
#
loop_
_entity.id
_entity.type
_entity.pdbx_description
1 polymer ?
#
loop_
_entity_poly.entity_id
_entity_poly.type
_entity_poly.pdbx_seq_one_letter_code
_entity_poly.pdbx_strand_id
1 'polypeptide(L)'
;MIKNKRYLILSALLFLICMTLYFPFPDNEMIAADMTFMSFPIHDQNGYHPLAFFGSAMMIVAIVFLVKSLSKYHIRTVLLTLVVYSFLPIMLITFYQETIGTGIHAVSYDGQGTCDFEGVTEVELRGKCELKLENHSGKPVTFDLVFRDTYYPEFHRKITSLMNINGPYTITLEANSEKVIQLNELLNVSNEPEAIANGGSQYIRITLIEGEKSRKM
;
A
#
# COMPACT_ATOMS: atom_id res chain seq x y z
N MET A 1 -3.89 -10.84 37.97
CA MET A 1 -4.15 -10.46 36.56
C MET A 1 -2.84 -10.05 35.91
N ILE A 2 -2.17 -9.02 36.44
CA ILE A 2 -0.80 -8.64 36.08
C ILE A 2 0.17 -9.16 37.16
N LYS A 3 1.12 -10.01 36.77
CA LYS A 3 2.20 -10.56 37.62
C LYS A 3 3.38 -9.59 37.72
N ASN A 4 3.75 -8.95 36.61
CA ASN A 4 4.90 -8.05 36.57
C ASN A 4 4.61 -6.83 35.68
N LYS A 5 4.44 -5.67 36.33
CA LYS A 5 4.15 -4.40 35.65
C LYS A 5 5.27 -3.95 34.71
N ARG A 6 6.53 -4.25 35.02
CA ARG A 6 7.67 -3.84 34.17
C ARG A 6 7.64 -4.54 32.81
N TYR A 7 7.38 -5.85 32.79
CA TYR A 7 7.24 -6.59 31.53
C TYR A 7 6.02 -6.14 30.73
N LEU A 8 4.92 -5.76 31.40
CA LEU A 8 3.74 -5.24 30.71
C LEU A 8 4.05 -3.92 30.00
N ILE A 9 4.66 -2.96 30.70
CA ILE A 9 5.07 -1.66 30.13
C ILE A 9 6.07 -1.88 28.98
N LEU A 10 7.05 -2.75 29.17
CA LEU A 10 8.05 -3.06 28.15
C LEU A 10 7.41 -3.69 26.90
N SER A 11 6.46 -4.61 27.07
CA SER A 11 5.71 -5.18 25.93
C SER A 11 4.90 -4.13 25.19
N ALA A 12 4.22 -3.22 25.91
CA ALA A 12 3.42 -2.16 25.30
C ALA A 12 4.28 -1.17 24.50
N LEU A 13 5.45 -0.79 25.03
CA LEU A 13 6.42 0.05 24.32
C LEU A 13 6.93 -0.64 23.05
N LEU A 14 7.28 -1.93 23.11
CA LEU A 14 7.72 -2.68 21.94
C LEU A 14 6.63 -2.76 20.87
N PHE A 15 5.38 -3.03 21.24
CA PHE A 15 4.27 -3.02 20.28
C PHE A 15 4.09 -1.65 19.62
N LEU A 16 4.23 -0.55 20.37
CA LEU A 16 4.12 0.79 19.83
C LEU A 16 5.26 1.13 18.87
N ILE A 17 6.50 0.70 19.20
CA ILE A 17 7.64 0.84 18.29
C ILE A 17 7.44 0.00 17.02
N CYS A 18 7.00 -1.26 17.16
CA CYS A 18 6.66 -2.10 16.00
C CYS A 18 5.60 -1.44 15.12
N MET A 19 4.57 -0.83 15.73
CA MET A 19 3.48 -0.23 14.98
C MET A 19 3.90 1.02 14.22
N THR A 20 4.74 1.86 14.82
CA THR A 20 5.25 3.08 14.19
C THR A 20 6.23 2.79 13.05
N LEU A 21 7.04 1.73 13.16
CA LEU A 21 8.00 1.36 12.13
C LEU A 21 7.36 0.80 10.85
N TYR A 22 6.14 0.24 10.93
CA TYR A 22 5.47 -0.43 9.80
C TYR A 22 4.01 -0.02 9.68
N PHE A 23 3.72 1.22 10.05
CA PHE A 23 2.42 1.80 9.81
C PHE A 23 2.24 1.90 8.29
N PRO A 24 1.18 1.31 7.69
CA PRO A 24 1.01 1.23 6.22
C PRO A 24 0.54 2.56 5.59
N PHE A 25 0.98 3.68 6.15
CA PHE A 25 0.61 5.03 5.71
C PHE A 25 1.75 6.01 6.03
N PRO A 26 2.06 6.98 5.15
CA PRO A 26 1.32 7.35 3.94
C PRO A 26 1.50 6.40 2.75
N ASP A 27 2.64 5.72 2.68
CA ASP A 27 2.94 4.82 1.57
C ASP A 27 2.54 3.38 1.91
N ASN A 28 1.78 2.73 1.03
CA ASN A 28 1.29 1.37 1.28
C ASN A 28 2.12 0.32 0.52
N GLU A 29 3.25 -0.08 1.11
CA GLU A 29 4.07 -1.16 0.55
C GLU A 29 3.44 -2.56 0.67
N MET A 30 2.30 -2.71 1.38
CA MET A 30 1.64 -4.02 1.56
C MET A 30 0.85 -4.48 0.34
N ILE A 31 0.49 -3.60 -0.60
CA ILE A 31 -0.32 -3.93 -1.77
C ILE A 31 0.35 -4.98 -2.69
N ALA A 32 1.67 -5.20 -2.55
CA ALA A 32 2.42 -6.18 -3.31
C ALA A 32 3.32 -7.10 -2.48
N ALA A 33 3.01 -7.30 -1.20
CA ALA A 33 3.77 -8.21 -0.34
C ALA A 33 3.30 -9.66 -0.55
N ASP A 34 4.21 -10.53 -1.00
CA ASP A 34 3.91 -11.95 -1.25
C ASP A 34 3.83 -12.76 0.05
N MET A 35 4.61 -12.35 1.07
CA MET A 35 4.57 -12.93 2.40
C MET A 35 4.54 -11.84 3.46
N THR A 36 3.49 -11.86 4.27
CA THR A 36 3.33 -10.96 5.41
C THR A 36 3.35 -11.75 6.72
N PHE A 37 3.96 -11.17 7.74
CA PHE A 37 3.77 -11.60 9.12
C PHE A 37 3.04 -10.51 9.87
N MET A 38 1.74 -10.69 10.10
CA MET A 38 0.82 -9.68 10.63
C MET A 38 0.80 -8.39 9.79
N SER A 39 1.69 -7.45 10.08
CA SER A 39 1.79 -6.14 9.45
C SER A 39 3.21 -5.87 8.92
N PHE A 40 4.04 -6.91 8.78
CA PHE A 40 5.40 -6.79 8.25
C PHE A 40 5.47 -7.48 6.87
N PRO A 41 5.78 -6.76 5.78
CA PRO A 41 6.07 -7.37 4.49
C PRO A 41 7.46 -8.01 4.57
N ILE A 42 7.55 -9.33 4.79
CA ILE A 42 8.83 -10.04 4.93
C ILE A 42 9.54 -10.13 3.58
N HIS A 43 8.73 -10.37 2.54
CA HIS A 43 9.17 -10.51 1.17
C HIS A 43 8.22 -9.71 0.28
N ASP A 44 8.78 -8.78 -0.47
CA ASP A 44 8.12 -8.18 -1.62
C ASP A 44 8.85 -8.63 -2.89
N GLN A 45 8.35 -8.17 -4.03
CA GLN A 45 8.92 -8.50 -5.32
C GLN A 45 10.31 -7.87 -5.57
N ASN A 46 10.75 -6.92 -4.72
CA ASN A 46 12.10 -6.35 -4.74
C ASN A 46 13.07 -7.13 -3.83
N GLY A 47 12.59 -8.12 -3.07
CA GLY A 47 13.37 -9.06 -2.28
C GLY A 47 13.02 -9.06 -0.80
N TYR A 48 13.99 -9.45 0.03
CA TYR A 48 13.81 -9.48 1.48
C TYR A 48 13.94 -8.08 2.08
N HIS A 49 12.97 -7.67 2.90
CA HIS A 49 13.08 -6.47 3.70
C HIS A 49 13.80 -6.80 5.03
N PRO A 50 15.10 -6.47 5.20
CA PRO A 50 15.82 -6.78 6.43
C PRO A 50 15.17 -6.12 7.64
N LEU A 51 14.58 -4.93 7.44
CA LEU A 51 13.80 -4.26 8.46
C LEU A 51 12.68 -5.19 8.94
N ALA A 52 11.79 -5.68 8.07
CA ALA A 52 10.64 -6.54 8.42
C ALA A 52 11.03 -7.80 9.22
N PHE A 53 12.20 -8.38 8.96
CA PHE A 53 12.74 -9.47 9.77
C PHE A 53 13.03 -9.05 11.21
N PHE A 54 13.71 -7.91 11.41
CA PHE A 54 13.94 -7.35 12.75
C PHE A 54 12.64 -6.97 13.46
N GLY A 55 11.67 -6.37 12.74
CA GLY A 55 10.35 -6.05 13.28
C GLY A 55 9.59 -7.30 13.75
N SER A 56 9.62 -8.37 12.96
CA SER A 56 9.02 -9.65 13.32
C SER A 56 9.65 -10.27 14.57
N ALA A 57 10.99 -10.25 14.67
CA ALA A 57 11.69 -10.70 15.88
C ALA A 57 11.31 -9.86 17.12
N MET A 58 11.23 -8.54 16.96
CA MET A 58 10.83 -7.62 18.03
C MET A 58 9.37 -7.85 18.48
N MET A 59 8.47 -8.16 17.55
CA MET A 59 7.09 -8.55 17.84
C MET A 59 7.03 -9.83 18.68
N ILE A 60 7.82 -10.85 18.33
CA ILE A 60 7.90 -12.10 19.11
C ILE A 60 8.37 -11.81 20.55
N VAL A 61 9.40 -10.96 20.71
CA VAL A 61 9.88 -10.53 22.03
C VAL A 61 8.78 -9.80 22.81
N ALA A 62 8.01 -8.92 22.16
CA ALA A 62 6.88 -8.22 22.77
C ALA A 62 5.81 -9.20 23.30
N ILE A 63 5.47 -10.23 22.52
CA ILE A 63 4.53 -11.30 22.93
C ILE A 63 5.07 -12.08 24.12
N VAL A 64 6.37 -12.43 24.13
CA VAL A 64 6.98 -13.15 25.27
C VAL A 64 6.92 -12.31 26.55
N PHE A 65 7.20 -11.00 26.47
CA PHE A 65 7.06 -10.11 27.62
C PHE A 65 5.61 -9.94 28.06
N LEU A 66 4.66 -9.86 27.13
CA LEU A 66 3.23 -9.83 27.44
C LEU A 66 2.81 -11.07 28.24
N VAL A 67 3.21 -12.27 27.78
CA VAL A 67 2.90 -13.54 28.48
C VAL A 67 3.53 -13.56 29.87
N LYS A 68 4.81 -13.18 30.01
CA LYS A 68 5.51 -13.13 31.31
C LYS A 68 4.92 -12.09 32.27
N SER A 69 4.29 -11.05 31.74
CA SER A 69 3.70 -9.97 32.54
C SER A 69 2.40 -10.39 33.25
N LEU A 70 1.71 -11.43 32.77
CA LEU A 70 0.41 -11.86 33.26
C LEU A 70 0.53 -13.03 34.24
N SER A 71 -0.50 -13.25 35.07
CA SER A 71 -0.54 -14.38 36.02
C SER A 71 -1.54 -15.48 35.62
N LYS A 72 -2.56 -15.10 34.84
CA LYS A 72 -3.66 -15.94 34.33
C LYS A 72 -4.12 -15.34 32.99
N TYR A 73 -4.87 -16.10 32.19
CA TYR A 73 -5.43 -15.67 30.88
C TYR A 73 -4.40 -15.29 29.80
N HIS A 74 -3.20 -15.88 29.83
CA HIS A 74 -2.15 -15.61 28.85
C HIS A 74 -2.63 -15.76 27.40
N ILE A 75 -3.26 -16.90 27.08
CA ILE A 75 -3.71 -17.21 25.72
C ILE A 75 -4.79 -16.22 25.25
N ARG A 76 -5.79 -15.93 26.10
CA ARG A 76 -6.87 -14.99 25.75
C ARG A 76 -6.34 -13.58 25.49
N THR A 77 -5.36 -13.14 26.28
CA THR A 77 -4.79 -11.81 26.12
C THR A 77 -3.94 -11.72 24.87
N VAL A 78 -3.12 -12.75 24.57
CA VAL A 78 -2.35 -12.82 23.32
C VAL A 78 -3.29 -12.79 22.12
N LEU A 79 -4.34 -13.62 22.09
CA LEU A 79 -5.31 -13.62 20.99
C LEU A 79 -5.97 -12.25 20.81
N LEU A 80 -6.39 -11.60 21.89
CA LEU A 80 -6.94 -10.25 21.82
C LEU A 80 -5.93 -9.25 21.26
N THR A 81 -4.68 -9.29 21.71
CA THR A 81 -3.61 -8.43 21.18
C THR A 81 -3.39 -8.65 19.70
N LEU A 82 -3.40 -9.89 19.22
CA LEU A 82 -3.24 -10.20 17.79
C LEU A 82 -4.39 -9.60 16.98
N VAL A 83 -5.64 -9.78 17.42
CA VAL A 83 -6.81 -9.20 16.74
C VAL A 83 -6.71 -7.68 16.72
N VAL A 84 -6.42 -7.04 17.86
CA VAL A 84 -6.28 -5.58 17.93
C VAL A 84 -5.17 -5.12 16.98
N TYR A 85 -4.01 -5.77 16.99
CA TYR A 85 -2.88 -5.35 16.16
C TYR A 85 -3.15 -5.51 14.65
N SER A 86 -3.95 -6.49 14.23
CA SER A 86 -4.35 -6.64 12.83
C SER A 86 -5.30 -5.55 12.33
N PHE A 87 -6.26 -5.11 13.16
CA PHE A 87 -7.29 -4.16 12.74
C PHE A 87 -6.98 -2.69 13.09
N LEU A 88 -6.20 -2.46 14.13
CA LEU A 88 -5.91 -1.11 14.63
C LEU A 88 -5.27 -0.19 13.57
N PRO A 89 -4.28 -0.63 12.76
CA PRO A 89 -3.71 0.22 11.71
C PRO A 89 -4.76 0.68 10.70
N ILE A 90 -5.61 -0.24 10.23
CA ILE A 90 -6.66 0.06 9.24
C ILE A 90 -7.62 1.11 9.81
N MET A 91 -8.10 0.92 11.05
CA MET A 91 -8.98 1.88 11.71
C MET A 91 -8.34 3.25 11.89
N LEU A 92 -7.06 3.31 12.28
CA LEU A 92 -6.34 4.58 12.45
C LEU A 92 -6.14 5.30 11.12
N ILE A 93 -5.86 4.56 10.04
CA ILE A 93 -5.72 5.14 8.70
C ILE A 93 -7.06 5.73 8.26
N THR A 94 -8.14 4.95 8.27
CA THR A 94 -9.48 5.44 7.90
C THR A 94 -9.85 6.69 8.72
N PHE A 95 -9.69 6.62 10.04
CA PHE A 95 -9.97 7.76 10.91
C PHE A 95 -9.12 8.98 10.54
N TYR A 96 -7.82 8.80 10.28
CA TYR A 96 -6.96 9.89 9.84
C TYR A 96 -7.43 10.47 8.50
N GLN A 97 -7.73 9.63 7.51
CA GLN A 97 -8.13 10.09 6.17
C GLN A 97 -9.46 10.85 6.17
N GLU A 98 -10.43 10.41 6.98
CA GLU A 98 -11.76 11.05 7.12
C GLU A 98 -11.73 12.35 7.93
N THR A 99 -10.84 12.47 8.94
CA THR A 99 -10.89 13.58 9.89
C THR A 99 -9.78 14.62 9.74
N ILE A 100 -8.56 14.19 9.44
CA ILE A 100 -7.34 15.03 9.44
C ILE A 100 -6.73 15.13 8.03
N GLY A 101 -6.87 14.08 7.23
CA GLY A 101 -6.32 13.96 5.89
C GLY A 101 -6.75 15.11 5.00
N THR A 102 -5.80 15.68 4.26
CA THR A 102 -6.05 16.72 3.27
C THR A 102 -5.29 16.42 1.98
N GLY A 103 -5.83 16.88 0.85
CA GLY A 103 -5.24 16.61 -0.46
C GLY A 103 -5.12 15.10 -0.72
N ILE A 104 -3.98 14.67 -1.27
CA ILE A 104 -3.68 13.25 -1.55
C ILE A 104 -3.66 12.33 -0.31
N HIS A 105 -3.61 12.89 0.90
CA HIS A 105 -3.66 12.09 2.13
C HIS A 105 -5.08 11.66 2.50
N ALA A 106 -6.10 12.38 2.02
CA ALA A 106 -7.51 12.01 2.20
C ALA A 106 -7.99 10.98 1.16
N VAL A 107 -7.19 10.71 0.12
CA VAL A 107 -7.55 9.78 -0.95
C VAL A 107 -7.21 8.35 -0.55
N SER A 108 -8.10 7.39 -0.74
CA SER A 108 -7.82 5.94 -0.61
C SER A 108 -7.90 5.25 -1.97
N TYR A 109 -7.15 4.16 -2.09
CA TYR A 109 -7.13 3.25 -3.23
C TYR A 109 -7.30 1.83 -2.69
N ASP A 110 -8.14 1.03 -3.34
CA ASP A 110 -8.47 -0.33 -2.91
C ASP A 110 -7.37 -1.37 -3.23
N GLY A 111 -6.37 -0.99 -4.01
CA GLY A 111 -5.29 -1.88 -4.43
C GLY A 111 -5.69 -2.89 -5.51
N GLN A 112 -6.91 -2.83 -6.05
CA GLN A 112 -7.46 -3.83 -6.99
C GLN A 112 -7.49 -3.34 -8.44
N GLY A 113 -6.72 -2.31 -8.76
CA GLY A 113 -6.62 -1.80 -10.11
C GLY A 113 -6.18 -2.86 -11.11
N THR A 114 -6.61 -2.69 -12.35
CA THR A 114 -6.24 -3.55 -13.49
C THR A 114 -5.75 -2.70 -14.65
N CYS A 115 -4.83 -3.26 -15.44
CA CYS A 115 -4.40 -2.68 -16.70
C CYS A 115 -4.26 -3.78 -17.75
N ASP A 116 -4.84 -3.57 -18.92
CA ASP A 116 -4.74 -4.43 -20.10
C ASP A 116 -4.06 -3.67 -21.23
N PHE A 117 -3.16 -4.34 -21.94
CA PHE A 117 -2.39 -3.80 -23.05
C PHE A 117 -2.59 -4.66 -24.29
N GLU A 118 -3.03 -4.04 -25.37
CA GLU A 118 -3.33 -4.67 -26.66
C GLU A 118 -2.54 -3.99 -27.78
N GLY A 119 -1.71 -4.74 -28.48
CA GLY A 119 -0.94 -4.24 -29.62
C GLY A 119 -1.85 -3.92 -30.80
N VAL A 120 -1.84 -2.66 -31.24
CA VAL A 120 -2.61 -2.22 -32.43
C VAL A 120 -1.72 -2.31 -33.68
N THR A 121 -0.47 -1.87 -33.56
CA THR A 121 0.58 -2.00 -34.59
C THR A 121 1.92 -2.33 -33.92
N GLU A 122 3.01 -2.43 -34.69
CA GLU A 122 4.36 -2.67 -34.12
C GLU A 122 4.85 -1.52 -33.22
N VAL A 123 4.30 -0.31 -33.38
CA VAL A 123 4.72 0.89 -32.63
C VAL A 123 3.59 1.55 -31.83
N GLU A 124 2.37 1.02 -31.93
CA GLU A 124 1.20 1.51 -31.20
C GLU A 124 0.62 0.44 -30.30
N LEU A 125 0.49 0.77 -29.02
CA LEU A 125 -0.05 -0.09 -27.97
C LEU A 125 -1.28 0.60 -27.35
N ARG A 126 -2.40 -0.11 -27.28
CA ARG A 126 -3.59 0.39 -26.57
C ARG A 126 -3.51 -0.06 -25.12
N GLY A 127 -3.42 0.89 -24.19
CA GLY A 127 -3.47 0.64 -22.75
C GLY A 127 -4.84 0.99 -22.19
N LYS A 128 -5.44 0.08 -21.44
CA LYS A 128 -6.70 0.28 -20.71
C LYS A 128 -6.49 -0.02 -19.24
N CYS A 129 -6.65 0.98 -18.38
CA CYS A 129 -6.53 0.80 -16.94
C CYS A 129 -7.79 1.24 -16.20
N GLU A 130 -8.16 0.46 -15.19
CA GLU A 130 -9.25 0.77 -14.28
C GLU A 130 -8.70 0.85 -12.85
N LEU A 131 -8.93 1.98 -12.18
CA LEU A 131 -8.50 2.24 -10.81
C LEU A 131 -9.67 2.78 -10.01
N LYS A 132 -9.85 2.29 -8.78
CA LYS A 132 -10.93 2.75 -7.90
C LYS A 132 -10.38 3.60 -6.76
N LEU A 133 -10.62 4.91 -6.81
CA LEU A 133 -10.17 5.85 -5.78
C LEU A 133 -11.36 6.52 -5.08
N GLU A 134 -11.18 6.81 -3.80
CA GLU A 134 -12.17 7.48 -2.97
C GLU A 134 -11.54 8.66 -2.24
N ASN A 135 -12.22 9.80 -2.23
CA ASN A 135 -11.82 10.98 -1.48
C ASN A 135 -12.67 11.09 -0.21
N HIS A 136 -12.03 10.92 0.95
CA HIS A 136 -12.68 11.00 2.26
C HIS A 136 -12.81 12.42 2.82
N SER A 137 -12.29 13.42 2.10
CA SER A 137 -12.37 14.80 2.55
C SER A 137 -13.65 15.50 2.09
N GLY A 138 -14.11 16.45 2.90
CA GLY A 138 -15.21 17.35 2.55
C GLY A 138 -14.89 18.39 1.47
N LYS A 139 -13.78 18.26 0.74
CA LYS A 139 -13.35 19.18 -0.33
C LYS A 139 -12.93 18.38 -1.56
N PRO A 140 -13.09 18.92 -2.78
CA PRO A 140 -12.53 18.28 -3.97
C PRO A 140 -11.00 18.26 -3.86
N VAL A 141 -10.40 17.17 -4.33
CA VAL A 141 -8.95 16.97 -4.38
C VAL A 141 -8.54 16.78 -5.84
N THR A 142 -7.55 17.55 -6.29
CA THR A 142 -6.94 17.40 -7.62
C THR A 142 -5.49 16.99 -7.48
N PHE A 143 -5.08 15.96 -8.20
CA PHE A 143 -3.73 15.40 -8.14
C PHE A 143 -3.34 14.81 -9.50
N ASP A 144 -2.04 14.63 -9.68
CA ASP A 144 -1.46 13.92 -10.81
C ASP A 144 -1.24 12.46 -10.43
N LEU A 145 -1.68 11.55 -11.29
CA LEU A 145 -1.52 10.11 -11.13
C LEU A 145 -0.43 9.59 -12.05
N VAL A 146 0.51 8.85 -11.46
CA VAL A 146 1.62 8.19 -12.16
C VAL A 146 1.59 6.70 -11.87
N PHE A 147 1.68 5.89 -12.91
CA PHE A 147 1.75 4.43 -12.80
C PHE A 147 3.15 3.98 -12.38
N ARG A 148 3.24 2.95 -11.55
CA ARG A 148 4.51 2.33 -11.16
C ARG A 148 4.51 0.87 -11.55
N ASP A 149 5.64 0.42 -12.06
CA ASP A 149 5.83 -1.00 -12.35
C ASP A 149 5.88 -1.82 -11.07
N THR A 150 5.22 -2.96 -11.18
CA THR A 150 5.35 -4.11 -10.32
C THR A 150 6.54 -4.90 -10.86
N TYR A 151 7.65 -4.98 -10.12
CA TYR A 151 8.89 -5.59 -10.63
C TYR A 151 8.69 -7.10 -10.78
N TYR A 152 8.68 -7.60 -12.02
CA TYR A 152 8.69 -9.02 -12.30
C TYR A 152 10.08 -9.44 -12.79
N PRO A 153 10.85 -10.21 -12.00
CA PRO A 153 12.21 -10.65 -12.36
C PRO A 153 12.27 -11.42 -13.67
N GLU A 154 11.18 -12.10 -14.04
CA GLU A 154 11.11 -12.92 -15.26
C GLU A 154 10.90 -12.08 -16.53
N PHE A 155 10.30 -10.90 -16.41
CA PHE A 155 9.93 -10.10 -17.57
C PHE A 155 10.91 -8.97 -17.85
N HIS A 156 11.67 -8.47 -16.86
CA HIS A 156 12.60 -7.32 -16.98
C HIS A 156 12.02 -6.10 -17.72
N ARG A 157 10.68 -6.02 -17.82
CA ARG A 157 9.98 -5.08 -18.69
C ARG A 157 9.07 -4.17 -17.89
N LYS A 158 8.99 -2.92 -18.36
CA LYS A 158 7.97 -1.97 -17.96
C LYS A 158 6.65 -2.39 -18.57
N ILE A 159 5.62 -2.58 -17.75
CA ILE A 159 4.28 -2.94 -18.21
C ILE A 159 3.34 -1.81 -17.84
N THR A 160 3.09 -1.62 -16.55
CA THR A 160 2.11 -0.62 -16.08
C THR A 160 2.63 0.80 -16.26
N SER A 161 3.95 1.03 -16.14
CA SER A 161 4.51 2.36 -16.33
C SER A 161 4.50 2.85 -17.78
N LEU A 162 4.19 1.99 -18.77
CA LEU A 162 3.97 2.41 -20.16
C LEU A 162 2.81 3.42 -20.26
N MET A 163 1.83 3.34 -19.37
CA MET A 163 0.75 4.33 -19.30
C MET A 163 1.28 5.75 -19.03
N ASN A 164 2.49 5.90 -18.47
CA ASN A 164 3.06 7.22 -18.23
C ASN A 164 3.59 7.92 -19.50
N ILE A 165 3.61 7.25 -20.66
CA ILE A 165 3.97 7.89 -21.94
C ILE A 165 3.05 9.09 -22.24
N ASN A 166 1.75 8.92 -21.97
CA ASN A 166 0.75 9.99 -22.09
C ASN A 166 0.40 10.64 -20.74
N GLY A 167 1.03 10.18 -19.66
CA GLY A 167 0.86 10.72 -18.31
C GLY A 167 1.88 11.82 -17.97
N PRO A 168 1.87 12.36 -16.74
CA PRO A 168 0.94 12.05 -15.65
C PRO A 168 -0.51 12.43 -15.96
N TYR A 169 -1.47 11.80 -15.28
CA TYR A 169 -2.90 12.04 -15.47
C TYR A 169 -3.45 12.92 -14.36
N THR A 170 -3.86 14.15 -14.69
CA THR A 170 -4.52 15.04 -13.73
C THR A 170 -5.95 14.58 -13.49
N ILE A 171 -6.27 14.23 -12.24
CA ILE A 171 -7.57 13.72 -11.81
C ILE A 171 -8.10 14.62 -10.70
N THR A 172 -9.39 14.94 -10.79
CA THR A 172 -10.16 15.55 -9.71
C THR A 172 -11.18 14.55 -9.16
N LEU A 173 -11.14 14.36 -7.84
CA LEU A 173 -12.15 13.64 -7.05
C LEU A 173 -12.97 14.67 -6.28
N GLU A 174 -14.30 14.58 -6.38
CA GLU A 174 -15.20 15.44 -5.62
C GLU A 174 -15.17 15.11 -4.13
N ALA A 175 -15.67 16.02 -3.30
CA ALA A 175 -15.76 15.82 -1.85
C ALA A 175 -16.57 14.56 -1.51
N ASN A 176 -16.06 13.72 -0.58
CA ASN A 176 -16.72 12.50 -0.11
C ASN A 176 -17.24 11.61 -1.25
N SER A 177 -16.43 11.43 -2.29
CA SER A 177 -16.83 10.71 -3.50
C SER A 177 -15.89 9.57 -3.82
N GLU A 178 -16.50 8.48 -4.28
CA GLU A 178 -15.83 7.36 -4.90
C GLU A 178 -15.89 7.50 -6.43
N LYS A 179 -14.77 7.25 -7.10
CA LYS A 179 -14.68 7.31 -8.56
C LYS A 179 -13.88 6.13 -9.11
N VAL A 180 -14.49 5.45 -10.07
CA VAL A 180 -13.78 4.50 -10.93
C VAL A 180 -13.17 5.30 -12.07
N ILE A 181 -11.84 5.29 -12.14
CA ILE A 181 -11.04 5.97 -13.16
C ILE A 181 -10.74 4.98 -14.26
N GLN A 182 -11.25 5.25 -15.45
CA GLN A 182 -10.98 4.47 -16.64
C GLN A 182 -10.10 5.28 -17.58
N LEU A 183 -8.87 4.82 -17.78
CA LEU A 183 -7.90 5.42 -18.70
C LEU A 183 -7.78 4.49 -19.91
N ASN A 184 -7.99 5.03 -21.11
CA ASN A 184 -7.91 4.28 -22.36
C ASN A 184 -7.09 5.10 -23.36
N GLU A 185 -5.85 4.68 -23.54
CA GLU A 185 -4.82 5.47 -24.21
C GLU A 185 -4.21 4.69 -25.37
N LEU A 186 -3.93 5.40 -26.47
CA LEU A 186 -3.09 4.88 -27.54
C LEU A 186 -1.68 5.39 -27.31
N LEU A 187 -0.77 4.48 -26.98
CA LEU A 187 0.60 4.75 -26.59
C LEU A 187 1.52 4.54 -27.79
N ASN A 188 2.37 5.53 -28.08
CA ASN A 188 3.43 5.37 -29.06
C ASN A 188 4.67 4.79 -28.39
N VAL A 189 4.95 3.52 -28.66
CA VAL A 189 6.05 2.74 -28.06
C VAL A 189 7.26 2.65 -28.98
N SER A 190 7.36 3.48 -30.02
CA SER A 190 8.50 3.47 -30.96
C SER A 190 9.87 3.66 -30.30
N ASN A 191 9.89 4.34 -29.15
CA ASN A 191 11.10 4.62 -28.37
C ASN A 191 11.30 3.65 -27.19
N GLU A 192 10.43 2.65 -27.04
CA GLU A 192 10.46 1.65 -25.97
C GLU A 192 10.86 0.29 -26.57
N PRO A 193 12.17 -0.01 -26.71
CA PRO A 193 12.66 -1.19 -27.41
C PRO A 193 12.25 -2.52 -26.76
N GLU A 194 11.74 -2.48 -25.53
CA GLU A 194 11.27 -3.63 -24.77
C GLU A 194 9.75 -3.63 -24.54
N ALA A 195 9.00 -2.82 -25.31
CA ALA A 195 7.55 -2.78 -25.20
C ALA A 195 6.92 -4.16 -25.41
N ILE A 196 5.90 -4.45 -24.60
CA ILE A 196 5.12 -5.67 -24.74
C ILE A 196 4.21 -5.58 -25.97
N ALA A 197 4.02 -6.70 -26.68
CA ALA A 197 3.05 -6.76 -27.76
C ALA A 197 1.61 -6.84 -27.22
N ASN A 198 1.40 -7.62 -26.15
CA ASN A 198 0.15 -7.75 -25.42
C ASN A 198 0.47 -8.13 -23.96
N GLY A 199 -0.42 -7.81 -23.03
CA GLY A 199 -0.27 -8.22 -21.64
C GLY A 199 -1.31 -7.61 -20.72
N GLY A 200 -1.26 -7.97 -19.44
CA GLY A 200 -2.11 -7.39 -18.44
C GLY A 200 -1.44 -7.43 -17.07
N SER A 201 -1.89 -6.56 -16.17
CA SER A 201 -1.41 -6.49 -14.80
C SER A 201 -2.57 -6.22 -13.84
N GLN A 202 -2.46 -6.75 -12.64
CA GLN A 202 -3.38 -6.55 -11.53
C GLN A 202 -2.59 -5.99 -10.35
N TYR A 203 -3.29 -5.42 -9.37
CA TYR A 203 -2.67 -4.78 -8.20
C TYR A 203 -1.76 -3.63 -8.62
N ILE A 204 -2.31 -2.76 -9.48
CA ILE A 204 -1.57 -1.65 -10.08
C ILE A 204 -1.06 -0.70 -9.00
N ARG A 205 0.25 -0.46 -9.00
CA ARG A 205 0.88 0.52 -8.11
C ARG A 205 0.81 1.90 -8.73
N ILE A 206 0.43 2.89 -7.95
CA ILE A 206 0.32 4.28 -8.40
C ILE A 206 1.04 5.23 -7.45
N THR A 207 1.31 6.43 -7.94
CA THR A 207 1.77 7.54 -7.12
C THR A 207 0.89 8.72 -7.40
N LEU A 208 0.33 9.28 -6.33
CA LEU A 208 -0.44 10.51 -6.38
C LEU A 208 0.52 11.66 -6.07
N ILE A 209 0.48 12.71 -6.88
CA ILE A 209 1.34 13.89 -6.76
C ILE A 209 0.46 15.14 -6.64
N GLU A 210 0.72 15.96 -5.62
CA GLU A 210 0.07 17.24 -5.38
C GLU A 210 1.13 18.29 -5.03
N GLY A 211 1.52 19.09 -6.03
CA GLY A 211 2.65 20.01 -5.90
C GLY A 211 3.95 19.26 -5.60
N GLU A 212 4.59 19.58 -4.46
CA GLU A 212 5.82 18.92 -4.01
C GLU A 212 5.56 17.62 -3.21
N LYS A 213 4.30 17.30 -2.91
CA LYS A 213 3.94 16.12 -2.12
C LYS A 213 3.68 14.94 -3.04
N SER A 214 4.18 13.77 -2.67
CA SER A 214 3.90 12.50 -3.35
C SER A 214 3.49 11.44 -2.36
N ARG A 215 2.57 10.56 -2.75
CA ARG A 215 2.15 9.40 -1.97
C ARG A 215 2.07 8.16 -2.85
N LYS A 216 2.70 7.08 -2.42
CA LYS A 216 2.75 5.80 -3.13
C LYS A 216 1.66 4.88 -2.59
N MET A 217 0.89 4.29 -3.50
CA MET A 217 -0.18 3.36 -3.19
C MET A 217 -0.05 2.12 -4.07
#